data_AF-A0A814J8Z3-F1
#
_entry.id   AF-A0A814J8Z3-F1
#
_cell.length_a   1.000
_cell.length_b   1.000
_cell.length_c   1.000
_cell.angle_alpha   90.00
_cell.angle_beta   90.00
_cell.angle_gamma   90.00
#
_symmetry.space_group_name_H-M   'P 1'
#
loop_
_entity.id
_entity.type
_entity.pdbx_description
1 polymer ?
#
loop_
_entity_poly.entity_id
_entity_poly.type
_entity_poly.pdbx_seq_one_letter_code
_entity_poly.pdbx_strand_id
1 'polypeptide(L)'
;MNYMYDHIARALIRNPHILLLDEATSSLDRRSEQLIQASLNQDRWNRTRVTIAHRLSTIKESDKIVVLDVGKIREQGTHHELMNAAGFYSELLRAETHNM
;
A
#
# COMPACT_ATOMS: atom_id res chain seq x y z
N MET A 1 12.27 -10.46 -18.98
CA MET A 1 12.84 -11.26 -17.87
C MET A 1 12.73 -10.39 -16.62
N ASN A 2 11.77 -10.69 -15.75
CA ASN A 2 11.21 -9.74 -14.80
C ASN A 2 12.00 -9.78 -13.46
N TYR A 3 13.05 -8.97 -13.35
CA TYR A 3 13.98 -8.93 -12.21
C TYR A 3 13.36 -8.48 -10.87
N MET A 4 12.12 -7.98 -10.90
CA MET A 4 11.49 -7.36 -9.75
C MET A 4 10.87 -8.35 -8.75
N TYR A 5 10.51 -9.56 -9.21
CA TYR A 5 9.95 -10.61 -8.35
C TYR A 5 10.93 -11.06 -7.26
N ASP A 6 12.23 -11.01 -7.56
CA ASP A 6 13.31 -11.52 -6.71
C ASP A 6 13.48 -10.68 -5.42
N HIS A 7 13.18 -9.38 -5.49
CA HIS A 7 13.36 -8.46 -4.35
C HIS A 7 12.26 -8.64 -3.30
N ILE A 8 11.00 -8.76 -3.76
CA ILE A 8 9.86 -9.04 -2.87
C ILE A 8 9.98 -10.44 -2.29
N ALA A 9 10.29 -11.45 -3.11
CA ALA A 9 10.47 -12.82 -2.63
C ALA A 9 11.57 -12.92 -1.57
N ARG A 10 12.74 -12.30 -1.80
CA ARG A 10 13.81 -12.24 -0.79
C ARG A 10 13.40 -11.54 0.49
N ALA A 11 12.64 -10.44 0.39
CA ALA A 11 12.14 -9.73 1.55
C ALA A 11 11.17 -10.59 2.37
N LEU A 12 10.27 -11.32 1.72
CA LEU A 12 9.31 -12.22 2.37
C LEU A 12 10.01 -13.41 3.04
N ILE A 13 10.95 -14.06 2.36
CA ILE A 13 11.70 -15.22 2.89
C ILE A 13 12.48 -14.85 4.17
N ARG A 14 12.99 -13.62 4.25
CA ARG A 14 13.71 -13.12 5.44
C ARG A 14 12.81 -12.91 6.66
N ASN A 15 11.49 -12.92 6.48
CA ASN A 15 10.50 -12.69 7.53
C ASN A 15 10.85 -11.52 8.49
N PRO A 16 11.09 -10.31 7.97
CA PRO A 16 11.54 -9.19 8.79
C PRO A 16 10.42 -8.71 9.74
N HIS A 17 10.76 -8.21 10.92
CA HIS A 17 9.77 -7.59 11.83
C HIS A 17 9.18 -6.28 11.28
N ILE A 18 9.91 -5.60 10.39
CA ILE A 18 9.46 -4.38 9.71
C ILE A 18 9.63 -4.57 8.21
N LEU A 19 8.54 -4.41 7.46
CA LEU A 19 8.53 -4.47 6.00
C LEU A 19 8.17 -3.11 5.40
N LEU A 20 9.11 -2.53 4.68
CA LEU A 20 8.90 -1.31 3.90
C LEU A 20 8.65 -1.70 2.44
N LEU A 21 7.50 -1.30 1.92
CA LEU A 21 7.14 -1.49 0.52
C LEU A 21 7.03 -0.11 -0.12
N ASP A 22 8.03 0.24 -0.93
CA ASP A 22 7.91 1.34 -1.87
C ASP A 22 7.23 0.83 -3.15
N GLU A 23 6.56 1.68 -3.90
CA GLU A 23 5.66 1.31 -5.00
C GLU A 23 6.38 0.66 -6.22
N ALA A 24 6.90 -0.54 -6.01
CA ALA A 24 7.49 -1.43 -7.01
C ALA A 24 6.47 -2.49 -7.47
N THR A 25 5.17 -2.29 -7.26
CA THR A 25 4.12 -3.20 -7.76
C THR A 25 3.68 -2.85 -9.19
N SER A 26 4.14 -1.73 -9.75
CA SER A 26 3.77 -1.25 -11.09
C SER A 26 4.28 -2.13 -12.24
N SER A 27 5.36 -2.89 -12.04
CA SER A 27 5.95 -3.82 -13.02
C SER A 27 5.59 -5.31 -12.79
N LEU A 28 4.66 -5.60 -11.87
CA LEU A 28 4.16 -6.96 -11.64
C LEU A 28 2.98 -7.25 -12.58
N ASP A 29 2.91 -8.47 -13.11
CA ASP A 29 1.68 -8.92 -13.75
C ASP A 29 0.56 -9.12 -12.70
N ARG A 30 -0.70 -8.96 -13.13
CA ARG A 30 -1.88 -9.00 -12.23
C ARG A 30 -1.99 -10.29 -11.41
N ARG A 31 -1.52 -11.43 -11.94
CA ARG A 31 -1.59 -12.73 -11.27
C ARG A 31 -0.57 -12.83 -10.13
N SER A 32 0.65 -12.38 -10.38
CA SER A 32 1.73 -12.36 -9.39
C SER A 32 1.44 -11.37 -8.28
N GLU A 33 0.84 -10.23 -8.62
CA GLU A 33 0.37 -9.26 -7.64
C GLU A 33 -0.66 -9.88 -6.68
N GLN A 34 -1.66 -10.60 -7.20
CA GLN A 34 -2.66 -11.27 -6.36
C GLN A 34 -2.04 -12.29 -5.40
N LEU A 35 -1.06 -13.08 -5.86
CA LEU A 35 -0.34 -14.06 -5.03
C LEU A 35 0.47 -13.39 -3.92
N ILE A 36 1.21 -12.33 -4.26
CA ILE A 36 2.01 -11.56 -3.30
C ILE A 36 1.08 -10.90 -2.27
N GLN A 37 -0.02 -10.30 -2.71
CA GLN A 37 -0.98 -9.66 -1.82
C GLN A 37 -1.64 -10.67 -0.87
N ALA A 38 -1.97 -11.87 -1.35
CA ALA A 38 -2.51 -12.94 -0.51
C ALA A 38 -1.52 -13.37 0.58
N SER A 39 -0.25 -13.59 0.22
CA SER A 39 0.81 -13.93 1.19
C SER A 39 1.04 -12.80 2.19
N LEU A 40 1.13 -11.56 1.72
CA LEU A 40 1.27 -10.38 2.57
C LEU A 40 0.10 -10.18 3.53
N ASN A 41 -1.11 -10.59 3.14
CA ASN A 41 -2.31 -10.50 3.96
C ASN A 41 -2.40 -11.57 5.05
N GLN A 42 -1.89 -12.78 4.79
CA GLN A 42 -1.81 -13.84 5.79
C GLN A 42 -0.84 -13.48 6.94
N ASP A 43 0.26 -12.80 6.63
CA ASP A 43 1.32 -12.47 7.58
C ASP A 43 1.16 -11.10 8.28
N ARG A 44 0.01 -10.42 8.16
CA ARG A 44 -0.15 -9.05 8.68
C ARG A 44 -0.02 -8.94 10.19
N TRP A 45 -0.36 -10.00 10.93
CA TRP A 45 -0.52 -9.94 12.38
C TRP A 45 0.81 -9.97 13.15
N ASN A 46 1.91 -10.38 12.51
CA ASN A 46 3.19 -10.58 13.19
C ASN A 46 4.29 -9.59 12.75
N ARG A 47 3.92 -8.51 12.06
CA ARG A 47 4.88 -7.60 11.41
C ARG A 47 4.34 -6.20 11.26
N THR A 48 5.21 -5.21 11.47
CA THR A 48 4.93 -3.82 11.08
C THR A 48 5.16 -3.64 9.59
N ARG A 49 4.14 -3.20 8.86
CA ARG A 49 4.23 -2.92 7.42
C ARG A 49 4.02 -1.43 7.18
N VAL A 50 4.97 -0.81 6.47
CA VAL A 50 4.84 0.56 5.97
C VAL A 50 4.85 0.47 4.45
N THR A 51 3.82 1.02 3.82
CA THR A 51 3.66 0.94 2.37
C THR A 51 3.39 2.32 1.81
N ILE A 52 4.19 2.68 0.81
CA ILE A 52 3.92 3.82 -0.06
C ILE A 52 3.09 3.25 -1.21
N ALA A 53 1.88 3.76 -1.39
CA ALA A 53 0.94 3.23 -2.38
C ALA A 53 0.34 4.38 -3.19
N HIS A 54 0.29 4.21 -4.51
CA HIS A 54 -0.56 5.02 -5.39
C HIS A 54 -1.77 4.21 -5.89
N ARG A 55 -2.04 3.04 -5.28
CA ARG A 55 -3.21 2.19 -5.55
C ARG A 55 -4.16 2.12 -4.38
N LEU A 56 -5.43 2.43 -4.64
CA LEU A 56 -6.54 2.34 -3.69
C LEU A 56 -6.61 1.04 -2.88
N SER A 57 -6.45 -0.10 -3.56
CA SER A 57 -6.67 -1.45 -2.99
C SER A 57 -5.71 -1.76 -1.85
N THR A 58 -4.50 -1.19 -1.88
CA THR A 58 -3.47 -1.42 -0.87
C THR A 58 -3.68 -0.54 0.35
N ILE A 59 -4.26 0.65 0.16
CA ILE A 59 -4.43 1.66 1.21
C ILE A 59 -5.64 1.35 2.09
N LYS A 60 -6.75 0.87 1.52
CA LYS A 60 -8.02 0.63 2.23
C LYS A 60 -7.89 -0.28 3.45
N GLU A 61 -7.06 -1.30 3.34
CA GLU A 61 -6.88 -2.30 4.39
C GLU A 61 -5.90 -1.85 5.48
N SER A 62 -5.30 -0.66 5.37
CA SER A 62 -4.27 -0.20 6.30
C SER A 62 -4.85 0.23 7.64
N ASP A 63 -4.18 -0.17 8.72
CA ASP A 63 -4.58 0.16 10.10
C ASP A 63 -4.46 1.67 10.38
N LYS A 64 -3.54 2.34 9.69
CA LYS A 64 -3.38 3.79 9.67
C LYS A 64 -2.87 4.26 8.31
N ILE A 65 -3.46 5.32 7.80
CA ILE A 65 -3.07 6.01 6.57
C ILE A 65 -2.48 7.35 6.97
N VAL A 66 -1.39 7.74 6.30
CA VAL A 66 -0.75 9.04 6.46
C VAL A 66 -0.64 9.67 5.08
N VAL A 67 -1.30 10.82 4.90
CA VAL A 67 -1.29 11.56 3.64
C VAL A 67 -0.24 12.66 3.72
N LEU A 68 0.73 12.60 2.82
CA LEU A 68 1.82 13.56 2.73
C LEU A 68 1.55 14.57 1.60
N ASP A 69 1.77 15.84 1.89
CA ASP A 69 1.68 16.95 0.94
C ASP A 69 2.84 17.91 1.18
N VAL A 70 3.65 18.17 0.15
CA VAL A 70 4.85 19.04 0.20
C VAL A 70 5.75 18.77 1.44
N GLY A 71 6.00 17.49 1.73
CA GLY A 71 6.85 17.06 2.85
C GLY A 71 6.24 17.21 4.25
N LYS A 72 4.94 17.52 4.36
CA LYS A 72 4.22 17.61 5.63
C LYS A 72 3.10 16.58 5.69
N ILE A 73 2.78 16.12 6.90
CA ILE A 73 1.59 15.29 7.14
C ILE A 73 0.38 16.21 7.05
N ARG A 74 -0.45 16.01 6.03
CA ARG A 74 -1.67 16.77 5.83
C ARG A 74 -2.85 16.14 6.55
N GLU A 75 -2.97 14.82 6.47
CA GLU A 75 -4.04 14.04 7.10
C GLU A 75 -3.51 12.70 7.60
N GLN A 76 -4.13 12.17 8.66
CA GLN A 76 -3.85 10.82 9.15
C GLN A 76 -5.08 10.21 9.80
N GLY A 77 -5.27 8.90 9.65
CA GLY A 77 -6.41 8.18 10.21
C GLY A 77 -6.65 6.85 9.52
N THR A 78 -7.76 6.20 9.84
CA THR A 78 -8.25 5.04 9.09
C THR A 78 -8.88 5.46 7.77
N HIS A 79 -9.06 4.51 6.85
CA HIS A 79 -9.77 4.78 5.59
C HIS A 79 -11.15 5.42 5.83
N HIS A 80 -11.89 4.91 6.81
CA HIS A 80 -13.24 5.38 7.10
C HIS A 80 -13.25 6.81 7.66
N GLU A 81 -12.35 7.13 8.60
CA GLU A 81 -12.22 8.47 9.17
C GLU A 81 -11.86 9.50 8.11
N LEU A 82 -10.88 9.20 7.26
CA LEU A 82 -10.41 10.10 6.21
C LEU A 82 -11.45 10.29 5.09
N MET A 83 -12.23 9.25 4.79
CA MET A 83 -13.35 9.37 3.85
C MET A 83 -14.47 10.25 4.38
N ASN A 84 -14.82 10.11 5.66
CA ASN A 84 -15.87 10.90 6.30
C ASN A 84 -15.47 12.38 6.48
N ALA A 85 -14.18 12.65 6.66
CA ALA A 85 -13.65 14.01 6.74
C ALA A 85 -13.78 14.78 5.41
N ALA A 86 -14.04 14.09 4.28
CA ALA A 86 -14.16 14.66 2.94
C ALA A 86 -12.99 15.61 2.58
N GLY A 87 -11.79 15.29 3.08
CA GLY A 87 -10.57 16.07 2.89
C GLY A 87 -9.75 15.62 1.68
N PHE A 88 -8.45 15.96 1.72
CA PHE A 88 -7.50 15.74 0.62
C PHE A 88 -7.38 14.26 0.23
N TYR A 89 -7.43 13.35 1.21
CA TYR A 89 -7.50 11.91 0.96
C TYR A 89 -8.67 11.51 0.05
N SER A 90 -9.87 12.03 0.32
CA SER A 90 -11.08 11.70 -0.42
C SER A 90 -11.05 12.27 -1.86
N GLU A 91 -10.44 13.43 -2.04
CA GLU A 91 -10.22 14.05 -3.35
C GLU A 91 -9.24 13.24 -4.19
N LEU A 92 -8.11 12.83 -3.60
CA LEU A 92 -7.13 11.92 -4.22
C LEU A 92 -7.80 10.63 -4.70
N LEU A 93 -8.60 10.01 -3.85
CA LEU A 93 -9.33 8.77 -4.19
C LEU A 93 -10.31 8.96 -5.35
N ARG A 94 -11.03 10.10 -5.37
CA ARG A 94 -11.97 10.43 -6.47
C ARG A 94 -11.24 10.64 -7.79
N ALA A 95 -10.09 11.31 -7.77
CA ALA A 95 -9.26 11.53 -8.95
C ALA A 95 -8.70 10.21 -9.51
N GLU A 96 -8.27 9.28 -8.65
CA GLU A 96 -7.77 7.96 -9.07
C GLU A 96 -8.88 7.10 -9.69
N THR A 97 -10.10 7.15 -9.13
CA THR A 97 -11.26 6.40 -9.63
C THR A 97 -11.73 6.90 -11.01
N HIS A 98 -11.50 8.18 -11.33
CA HIS A 98 -11.88 8.78 -12.62
C HIS A 98 -10.90 8.43 -13.76
N ASN A 99 -9.72 7.90 -13.44
CA ASN A 99 -8.69 7.50 -14.41
C ASN A 99 -8.69 5.98 -14.71
N MET A 100 -9.72 5.23 -14.29
CA MET A 100 -9.92 3.81 -14.62
C MET A 100 -10.97 3.60 -15.71
#